data_AF-T2JVY7-F1
#
_entry.id   AF-T2JVY7-F1
#
_cell.length_a   1.000
_cell.length_b   1.000
_cell.length_c   1.000
_cell.angle_alpha   90.00
_cell.angle_beta   90.00
_cell.angle_gamma   90.00
#
_symmetry.space_group_name_H-M   'P 1'
#
loop_
_entity.id
_entity.type
_entity.pdbx_description
1 polymer ?
#
loop_
_entity_poly.entity_id
_entity_poly.type
_entity_poly.pdbx_seq_one_letter_code
_entity_poly.pdbx_strand_id
1 'polypeptide(L)'
;MLPGSTQERQRREFLKLSGRTQEIQRLIGRSLRSCINLQQLGERTITIDCDVLQADGGTRTTSITGGYVALGLAIKKLLKTGDLTTSPLKFPVAAISVGLIEGDAFFRLELS
;
A
#
# COMPACT_ATOMS: atom_id res chain seq x y z
N MET A 1 -0.48 12.28 -17.87
CA MET A 1 -1.79 12.07 -17.18
C MET A 1 -1.60 12.35 -15.70
N LEU A 2 -2.01 13.53 -15.22
CA LEU A 2 -2.06 13.84 -13.79
C LEU A 2 -3.34 13.20 -13.23
N PRO A 3 -3.29 12.13 -12.42
CA PRO A 3 -4.47 11.53 -11.84
C PRO A 3 -4.82 12.37 -10.61
N GLY A 4 -5.78 13.28 -10.77
CA GLY A 4 -6.33 14.05 -9.66
C GLY A 4 -6.73 13.11 -8.52
N SER A 5 -6.09 13.29 -7.38
CA SER A 5 -6.54 12.75 -6.10
C SER A 5 -7.68 13.65 -5.63
N THR A 6 -8.86 13.10 -5.43
CA THR A 6 -10.02 13.86 -4.92
C THR A 6 -9.68 14.52 -3.57
N GLN A 7 -10.05 15.79 -3.39
CA GLN A 7 -9.82 16.54 -2.13
C GLN A 7 -10.67 16.04 -0.95
N GLU A 8 -11.82 15.41 -1.22
CA GLU A 8 -12.70 14.88 -0.18
C GLU A 8 -12.43 13.41 0.13
N ARG A 9 -12.61 13.05 1.41
CA ARG A 9 -12.59 11.67 1.92
C ARG A 9 -13.57 10.81 1.13
N GLN A 10 -13.06 9.82 0.39
CA GLN A 10 -13.93 8.85 -0.27
C GLN A 10 -14.53 7.89 0.77
N ARG A 11 -15.86 7.81 0.80
CA ARG A 11 -16.59 6.89 1.68
C ARG A 11 -16.29 5.45 1.25
N ARG A 12 -16.07 4.56 2.22
CA ARG A 12 -15.79 3.13 1.99
C ARG A 12 -16.90 2.51 1.13
N GLU A 13 -16.53 1.96 -0.02
CA GLU A 13 -17.43 1.27 -0.96
C GLU A 13 -17.49 -0.23 -0.61
N PHE A 14 -18.68 -0.76 -0.29
CA PHE A 14 -18.85 -2.16 0.14
C PHE A 14 -19.41 -3.11 -0.95
N LEU A 15 -20.17 -2.61 -1.94
CA LEU A 15 -20.94 -3.46 -2.87
C LEU A 15 -20.56 -3.30 -4.35
N LYS A 16 -20.12 -2.12 -4.78
CA LYS A 16 -19.58 -1.87 -6.13
C LYS A 16 -18.36 -0.97 -6.00
N LEU A 17 -17.18 -1.58 -5.92
CA LEU A 17 -15.92 -0.85 -5.93
C LEU A 17 -15.71 -0.20 -7.29
N SER A 18 -15.41 1.09 -7.32
CA SER A 18 -15.00 1.78 -8.55
C SER A 18 -13.80 1.07 -9.20
N GLY A 19 -13.67 1.17 -10.53
CA GLY A 19 -12.53 0.58 -11.25
C GLY A 19 -11.18 1.04 -10.70
N ARG A 20 -11.10 2.32 -10.29
CA ARG A 20 -9.93 2.92 -9.62
C ARG A 20 -9.65 2.26 -8.27
N THR A 21 -10.67 2.08 -7.42
CA THR A 21 -10.49 1.44 -6.10
C THR A 21 -9.95 0.01 -6.26
N GLN A 22 -10.48 -0.76 -7.22
CA GLN A 22 -10.00 -2.11 -7.50
C GLN A 22 -8.57 -2.13 -8.02
N GLU A 23 -8.21 -1.20 -8.90
CA GLU A 23 -6.84 -1.09 -9.43
C GLU A 23 -5.83 -0.83 -8.30
N ILE A 24 -6.16 0.11 -7.40
CA ILE A 24 -5.31 0.47 -6.25
C ILE A 24 -5.15 -0.71 -5.30
N GLN A 25 -6.25 -1.38 -4.95
CA GLN A 25 -6.21 -2.57 -4.09
C GLN A 25 -5.34 -3.68 -4.69
N ARG A 26 -5.50 -3.96 -5.99
CA ARG A 26 -4.67 -4.96 -6.69
C ARG A 26 -3.20 -4.54 -6.73
N LEU A 27 -2.91 -3.25 -6.94
CA LEU A 27 -1.55 -2.71 -6.94
C LEU A 27 -0.87 -2.86 -5.57
N ILE A 28 -1.55 -2.46 -4.50
CA ILE A 28 -1.04 -2.61 -3.12
C ILE A 28 -0.79 -4.09 -2.82
N GLY A 29 -1.77 -4.96 -3.09
CA GLY A 29 -1.64 -6.39 -2.86
C GLY A 29 -0.49 -7.04 -3.64
N ARG A 30 -0.28 -6.65 -4.92
CA ARG A 30 0.87 -7.13 -5.71
C ARG A 30 2.20 -6.63 -5.14
N SER A 31 2.26 -5.37 -4.73
CA SER A 31 3.48 -4.76 -4.18
C SER A 31 3.90 -5.42 -2.87
N LEU A 32 2.95 -5.74 -1.99
CA LEU A 32 3.26 -6.42 -0.72
C LEU A 32 3.55 -7.91 -0.90
N ARG A 33 2.91 -8.59 -1.86
CA ARG A 33 3.24 -9.99 -2.16
C ARG A 33 4.65 -10.19 -2.72
N SER A 34 5.24 -9.18 -3.39
CA SER A 34 6.62 -9.30 -3.88
C SER A 34 7.62 -9.40 -2.73
N CYS A 35 7.36 -8.73 -1.60
CA CYS A 35 8.28 -8.56 -0.49
C CYS A 35 8.20 -9.66 0.59
N ILE A 36 7.24 -10.60 0.49
CA ILE A 36 7.01 -11.66 1.48
C ILE A 36 7.05 -13.05 0.84
N ASN A 37 7.58 -14.04 1.56
CA ASN A 37 7.52 -15.44 1.19
C ASN A 37 6.23 -16.07 1.72
N LEU A 38 5.28 -16.33 0.82
CA LEU A 38 3.97 -16.89 1.18
C LEU A 38 4.06 -18.34 1.66
N GLN A 39 5.08 -19.11 1.25
CA GLN A 39 5.26 -20.47 1.75
C GLN A 39 5.70 -20.46 3.23
N GLN A 40 6.60 -19.55 3.59
CA GLN A 40 7.04 -19.38 4.99
C GLN A 40 5.96 -18.76 5.88
N LEU A 41 5.02 -18.00 5.31
CA LEU A 41 3.86 -17.49 6.05
C LEU A 41 2.88 -18.62 6.46
N GLY A 42 2.87 -19.72 5.70
CA GLY A 42 1.93 -20.83 5.87
C GLY A 42 0.51 -20.49 5.41
N GLU A 43 -0.47 -21.29 5.82
CA GLU A 43 -1.89 -21.13 5.48
C GLU A 43 -2.54 -20.00 6.28
N ARG A 44 -2.07 -18.77 6.04
CA ARG A 44 -2.54 -17.56 6.71
C ARG A 44 -2.78 -16.45 5.69
N THR A 45 -3.84 -15.69 5.93
CA THR A 45 -4.15 -14.50 5.15
C THR A 45 -3.93 -13.27 6.00
N ILE A 46 -3.06 -12.37 5.53
CA ILE A 46 -2.89 -11.05 6.14
C ILE A 46 -3.68 -10.04 5.31
N THR A 47 -4.71 -9.48 5.90
CA THR A 47 -5.50 -8.40 5.29
C THR A 47 -4.87 -7.05 5.65
N ILE A 48 -4.48 -6.30 4.63
CA ILE A 48 -3.97 -4.93 4.78
C ILE A 48 -5.06 -3.97 4.31
N ASP A 49 -5.51 -3.13 5.24
CA ASP A 49 -6.52 -2.11 4.99
C ASP A 49 -5.85 -0.73 4.98
N CYS A 50 -6.15 0.08 3.97
CA CYS A 50 -5.56 1.39 3.78
C CYS A 50 -6.66 2.41 3.56
N ASP A 51 -7.05 3.09 4.64
CA ASP A 51 -8.01 4.19 4.58
C ASP A 51 -7.30 5.53 4.45
N VAL A 52 -7.66 6.28 3.41
CA VAL A 52 -7.17 7.66 3.21
C VAL A 52 -8.03 8.60 4.05
N LEU A 53 -7.44 9.20 5.08
CA LEU A 53 -8.11 10.18 5.94
C LEU A 53 -8.13 11.57 5.29
N GLN A 54 -7.01 11.96 4.69
CA GLN A 54 -6.83 13.20 3.93
C GLN A 54 -6.04 12.89 2.66
N ALA A 55 -6.42 13.54 1.55
CA ALA A 55 -5.91 13.25 0.23
C ALA A 55 -5.24 14.49 -0.36
N ASP A 56 -3.90 14.53 -0.30
CA ASP A 56 -3.07 15.63 -0.80
C ASP A 56 -2.03 15.12 -1.82
N GLY A 57 -2.50 14.33 -2.78
CA GLY A 57 -1.63 13.66 -3.73
C GLY A 57 -0.90 12.44 -3.13
N GLY A 58 -0.31 11.61 -3.99
CA GLY A 58 0.50 10.47 -3.55
C GLY A 58 -0.19 9.38 -2.71
N THR A 59 -1.50 9.43 -2.48
CA THR A 59 -2.20 8.52 -1.54
C THR A 59 -1.96 7.04 -1.83
N ARG A 60 -1.90 6.65 -3.12
CA ARG A 60 -1.59 5.27 -3.56
C ARG A 60 -0.18 4.82 -3.18
N THR A 61 0.81 5.68 -3.34
CA THR A 61 2.22 5.38 -3.02
C THR A 61 2.43 5.36 -1.52
N THR A 62 1.78 6.26 -0.80
CA THR A 62 1.73 6.25 0.67
C THR A 62 1.12 4.96 1.21
N SER A 63 0.03 4.46 0.61
CA SER A 63 -0.58 3.18 1.01
C SER A 63 0.33 1.97 0.81
N ILE A 64 1.19 1.96 -0.21
CA ILE A 64 2.17 0.87 -0.39
C ILE A 64 3.23 0.92 0.70
N THR A 65 3.84 2.09 0.92
CA THR A 65 4.88 2.27 1.93
C THR A 65 4.36 2.02 3.34
N GLY A 66 3.19 2.57 3.69
CA GLY A 66 2.52 2.32 4.98
C GLY A 66 2.04 0.88 5.13
N GLY A 67 1.55 0.26 4.06
CA GLY A 67 1.16 -1.15 4.04
C GLY A 67 2.32 -2.10 4.35
N TYR A 68 3.53 -1.79 3.86
CA TYR A 68 4.73 -2.57 4.19
C TYR A 68 5.08 -2.46 5.69
N VAL A 69 5.00 -1.25 6.26
CA VAL A 69 5.23 -1.04 7.70
C VAL A 69 4.20 -1.83 8.53
N ALA A 70 2.91 -1.75 8.16
CA ALA A 70 1.84 -2.49 8.82
C ALA A 70 2.05 -4.02 8.73
N LEU A 71 2.46 -4.52 7.57
CA LEU A 71 2.83 -5.93 7.38
C LEU A 71 3.98 -6.33 8.30
N GLY A 72 5.03 -5.51 8.41
CA GLY A 72 6.15 -5.75 9.32
C GLY A 72 5.72 -5.84 10.79
N LEU A 73 4.81 -4.98 11.23
CA LEU A 73 4.23 -5.03 12.57
C LEU A 73 3.41 -6.31 12.79
N ALA A 74 2.63 -6.73 11.80
CA ALA A 74 1.86 -7.97 11.86
C ALA A 74 2.78 -9.21 11.97
N ILE A 75 3.82 -9.30 11.15
CA ILE A 75 4.82 -10.36 11.23
C ILE A 75 5.54 -10.36 12.58
N LYS A 76 5.94 -9.20 13.07
CA LYS A 76 6.58 -9.07 14.40
C LYS A 76 5.66 -9.58 15.51
N LYS A 77 4.36 -9.32 15.42
CA LYS A 77 3.38 -9.85 16.38
C LYS A 77 3.32 -11.38 16.32
N LEU A 78 3.26 -11.98 15.13
CA LEU A 78 3.23 -13.43 14.94
C LEU A 78 4.50 -14.13 15.44
N LEU A 79 5.67 -13.50 15.26
CA LEU A 79 6.92 -14.00 15.83
C LEU A 79 6.91 -13.97 17.36
N LYS A 80 6.37 -12.89 17.94
CA LYS A 80 6.29 -12.74 19.40
C LYS A 80 5.32 -13.74 20.05
N THR A 81 4.23 -14.10 19.37
CA THR A 81 3.27 -15.10 19.85
C THR A 81 3.71 -16.54 19.59
N GLY A 82 4.78 -16.75 18.81
CA GLY A 82 5.27 -18.07 18.43
C GLY A 82 4.50 -18.72 17.28
N ASP A 83 3.53 -18.01 16.67
CA ASP A 83 2.79 -18.48 15.49
C ASP A 83 3.69 -18.61 14.25
N LEU A 84 4.76 -17.83 14.22
CA LEU A 84 5.87 -17.93 13.27
C LEU A 84 7.18 -18.12 14.03
N THR A 85 8.04 -18.98 13.50
CA THR A 85 9.39 -19.21 14.03
C THR A 85 10.42 -18.30 13.38
N THR A 86 10.20 -17.90 12.13
CA THR A 86 11.11 -17.08 11.33
C THR A 86 10.35 -16.02 10.54
N SER A 87 11.01 -14.91 10.24
CA SER A 87 10.40 -13.82 9.47
C SER A 87 10.28 -14.21 7.99
N PRO A 88 9.08 -14.20 7.38
CA PRO A 88 8.90 -14.45 5.95
C PRO A 88 9.21 -13.24 5.06
N LEU A 89 9.63 -12.10 5.63
CA LEU A 89 9.95 -10.90 4.85
C LEU A 89 11.29 -11.06 4.13
N LYS A 90 11.29 -10.84 2.81
CA LYS A 90 12.47 -10.97 1.94
C LYS A 90 13.27 -9.67 1.84
N PHE A 91 12.59 -8.56 1.54
CA PHE A 91 13.20 -7.25 1.30
C PHE A 91 12.18 -6.13 1.57
N PRO A 92 12.62 -4.91 1.87
CA PRO A 92 11.71 -3.78 2.04
C PRO A 92 11.11 -3.28 0.72
N VAL A 93 9.89 -2.77 0.80
CA VAL A 93 9.19 -2.12 -0.33
C VAL A 93 8.66 -0.75 0.09
N ALA A 94 8.87 0.24 -0.78
CA ALA A 94 8.31 1.57 -0.68
C ALA A 94 7.91 2.05 -2.09
N ALA A 95 7.05 3.06 -2.15
CA ALA A 95 6.65 3.70 -3.40
C ALA A 95 6.64 5.22 -3.27
N ILE A 96 6.94 5.90 -4.39
CA ILE A 96 6.91 7.36 -4.51
C ILE A 96 6.31 7.75 -5.87
N SER A 97 5.58 8.86 -5.92
CA SER A 97 5.11 9.45 -7.18
C SER A 97 6.20 10.32 -7.80
N VAL A 98 6.33 10.24 -9.12
CA VAL A 98 7.23 11.09 -9.92
C VAL A 98 6.47 11.60 -11.13
N GLY A 99 6.87 12.76 -11.67
CA GLY A 99 6.27 13.32 -12.87
C GLY A 99 7.15 14.40 -13.50
N LEU A 100 6.79 14.76 -14.73
CA LEU A 100 7.37 15.91 -15.44
C LEU A 100 6.33 17.02 -15.46
N ILE A 101 6.68 18.21 -14.97
CA ILE A 101 5.84 19.41 -15.01
C ILE A 101 6.65 20.47 -15.75
N GLU A 102 6.11 20.97 -16.88
CA GLU A 102 6.74 22.02 -17.70
C GLU A 102 8.19 21.71 -18.15
N GLY A 103 8.53 20.41 -18.28
CA GLY A 103 9.86 19.97 -18.68
C GLY A 103 10.80 19.62 -17.53
N ASP A 104 10.43 19.99 -16.30
CA ASP A 104 11.20 19.71 -15.09
C ASP A 104 10.71 18.44 -14.38
N ALA A 105 11.65 17.67 -13.83
CA ALA A 105 11.38 16.42 -13.12
C ALA A 105 11.09 16.69 -11.63
N PHE A 106 9.93 16.22 -11.17
CA PHE A 106 9.49 16.34 -9.77
C PHE A 106 9.32 14.97 -9.12
N PHE A 107 9.75 14.89 -7.86
CA PHE A 107 9.42 13.79 -6.95
C PHE A 107 8.37 14.26 -5.95
N ARG A 108 7.46 13.38 -5.54
CA ARG A 108 6.34 13.68 -4.63
C ARG A 108 5.43 14.80 -5.19
N LEU A 109 4.58 14.40 -6.14
CA LEU A 109 3.53 15.25 -6.68
C LEU A 109 2.44 15.45 -5.61
N GLU A 110 2.43 16.62 -4.96
CA GLU A 110 1.38 17.08 -4.04
C GLU A 110 0.26 17.81 -4.81
N LEU A 111 -0.93 17.93 -4.21
CA LEU A 111 -2.05 18.67 -4.77
C LEU A 111 -2.13 20.04 -4.09
N SER A 112 -1.31 20.98 -4.53
CA SER A 112 -1.44 22.39 -4.16
C SER A 112 -2.49 23.09 -5.00
#